data_AF-A0A3N0GVJ0-F1
#
_entry.id   AF-A0A3N0GVJ0-F1
#
_cell.length_a   1.000
_cell.length_b   1.000
_cell.length_c   1.000
_cell.angle_alpha   90.00
_cell.angle_beta   90.00
_cell.angle_gamma   90.00
#
_symmetry.space_group_name_H-M   'P 1'
#
loop_
_entity.id
_entity.type
_entity.pdbx_description
1 polymer ?
#
loop_
_entity_poly.entity_id
_entity_poly.type
_entity_poly.pdbx_seq_one_letter_code
_entity_poly.pdbx_strand_id
1 'polypeptide(L)'
;MARAGDLLASGGLGFEPQTVRVSVLGEEAIERPYDDGVWQSLRETSGVIAIDLESGLLQPSATWSWTDTGVQVSISDVPAPSALVDRLVDVPGLLGGASGDATDARWQGETEISHYRMWYDQPWEHLPRTTDEWGDEIIDVSGNPGRVTDVPGMRLWAAQDLWFGPGSALVIAHDAIATLPVGRVTDLGDGRWHVRLWEDGTPLEEVRKAQQVLREHLGYDAAEARVDAIRDALTAGRPDDPMFLAQEGSFPHGGTTRILQYFSASKHPTTRSRAAWLNVQEYDEHNTRVHDEYVDLTAQPHPDLD
;
A
#
# COMPACT_ATOMS: atom_id res chain seq x y z
N MET A 1 1.68 -1.68 -15.96
CA MET A 1 0.23 -1.47 -15.78
C MET A 1 -0.61 -2.42 -16.62
N ALA A 2 -0.59 -2.35 -17.96
CA ALA A 2 -1.46 -3.17 -18.83
C ALA A 2 -1.51 -4.67 -18.47
N ARG A 3 -0.36 -5.33 -18.28
CA ARG A 3 -0.31 -6.79 -17.97
C ARG A 3 -1.01 -7.21 -16.67
N ALA A 4 -1.07 -6.35 -15.66
CA ALA A 4 -1.66 -6.69 -14.36
C ALA A 4 -3.19 -6.52 -14.36
N GLY A 5 -3.69 -5.45 -15.00
CA GLY A 5 -5.13 -5.34 -15.30
C GLY A 5 -5.62 -6.48 -16.20
N ASP A 6 -4.80 -6.87 -17.19
CA ASP A 6 -5.10 -8.02 -18.04
C ASP A 6 -5.12 -9.35 -17.26
N LEU A 7 -4.26 -9.48 -16.24
CA LEU A 7 -4.22 -10.65 -15.35
C LEU A 7 -5.47 -10.75 -14.48
N LEU A 8 -5.97 -9.62 -13.97
CA LEU A 8 -7.22 -9.56 -13.22
C LEU A 8 -8.42 -9.85 -14.12
N ALA A 9 -8.47 -9.24 -15.30
CA ALA A 9 -9.55 -9.42 -16.27
C ALA A 9 -9.65 -10.86 -16.81
N SER A 10 -8.51 -11.53 -16.96
CA SER A 10 -8.42 -12.92 -17.47
C SER A 10 -8.21 -13.96 -16.38
N GLY A 11 -8.13 -13.53 -15.13
CA GLY A 11 -7.83 -14.34 -13.96
C GLY A 11 -9.11 -14.90 -13.37
N GLY A 12 -9.18 -16.21 -13.13
CA GLY A 12 -10.16 -16.72 -12.19
C GLY A 12 -9.75 -16.20 -10.81
N LEU A 13 -10.48 -15.23 -10.26
CA LEU A 13 -10.20 -14.61 -8.95
C LEU A 13 -10.64 -15.50 -7.79
N GLY A 14 -11.35 -16.59 -8.08
CA GLY A 14 -12.04 -17.41 -7.07
C GLY A 14 -13.41 -16.84 -6.69
N PHE A 15 -13.76 -15.66 -7.21
CA PHE A 15 -15.04 -14.99 -7.07
C PHE A 15 -15.39 -14.19 -8.34
N GLU A 16 -16.64 -13.75 -8.45
CA GLU A 16 -17.13 -12.90 -9.55
C GLU A 16 -17.34 -11.47 -9.03
N PRO A 17 -16.46 -10.51 -9.35
CA PRO A 17 -16.62 -9.14 -8.89
C PRO A 17 -17.86 -8.49 -9.51
N GLN A 18 -18.48 -7.59 -8.76
CA GLN A 18 -19.63 -6.79 -9.23
C GLN A 18 -19.23 -5.35 -9.53
N THR A 19 -18.22 -4.86 -8.81
CA THR A 19 -17.75 -3.48 -8.87
C THR A 19 -16.25 -3.44 -9.07
N VAL A 20 -15.80 -2.48 -9.88
CA VAL A 20 -14.40 -2.07 -10.03
C VAL A 20 -14.29 -0.65 -9.51
N ARG A 21 -13.42 -0.44 -8.52
CA ARG A 21 -12.99 0.89 -8.10
C ARG A 21 -11.57 1.12 -8.59
N VAL A 22 -11.36 2.21 -9.32
CA VAL A 22 -10.07 2.57 -9.91
C VAL A 22 -9.56 3.82 -9.21
N SER A 23 -8.46 3.69 -8.49
CA SER A 23 -7.79 4.83 -7.88
C SER A 23 -6.74 5.38 -8.84
N VAL A 24 -6.84 6.67 -9.15
CA VAL A 24 -5.87 7.40 -10.00
C VAL A 24 -5.19 8.45 -9.13
N LEU A 25 -3.87 8.57 -9.26
CA LEU A 25 -3.10 9.51 -8.44
C LEU A 25 -3.58 10.95 -8.66
N GLY A 26 -4.03 11.59 -7.59
CA GLY A 26 -4.54 12.96 -7.65
C GLY A 26 -5.88 13.07 -8.38
N GLU A 27 -6.73 12.05 -8.28
CA GLU A 27 -8.12 12.08 -8.73
C GLU A 27 -9.00 11.31 -7.74
N GLU A 28 -10.31 11.61 -7.75
CA GLU A 28 -11.29 10.79 -7.03
C GLU A 28 -11.35 9.39 -7.63
N ALA A 29 -11.49 8.37 -6.77
CA ALA A 29 -11.59 7.00 -7.23
C ALA A 29 -12.85 6.81 -8.10
N ILE A 30 -12.67 6.16 -9.25
CA ILE A 30 -13.74 5.92 -10.22
C ILE A 30 -14.36 4.57 -9.92
N GLU A 31 -15.63 4.56 -9.53
CA GLU A 31 -16.40 3.33 -9.33
C GLU A 31 -17.24 3.00 -10.57
N ARG A 32 -17.20 1.74 -11.01
CA ARG A 32 -17.90 1.21 -12.20
C ARG A 32 -18.37 -0.23 -11.97
N PRO A 33 -19.42 -0.68 -12.67
CA PRO A 33 -19.73 -2.10 -12.77
C PRO A 33 -18.56 -2.92 -13.34
N TYR A 34 -18.43 -4.18 -12.93
CA TYR A 34 -17.48 -5.12 -13.51
C TYR A 34 -17.97 -5.63 -14.87
N ASP A 35 -17.45 -5.06 -15.96
CA ASP A 35 -17.76 -5.46 -17.33
C ASP A 35 -16.54 -5.31 -18.27
N ASP A 36 -16.64 -5.78 -19.52
CA ASP A 36 -15.54 -5.67 -20.49
C ASP A 36 -15.16 -4.21 -20.81
N GLY A 37 -16.10 -3.27 -20.65
CA GLY A 37 -15.90 -1.85 -20.94
C GLY A 37 -14.96 -1.17 -19.93
N VAL A 38 -15.03 -1.56 -18.65
CA VAL A 38 -14.15 -0.99 -17.61
C VAL A 38 -12.68 -1.29 -17.88
N TRP A 39 -12.37 -2.47 -18.42
CA TRP A 39 -11.00 -2.88 -18.72
C TRP A 39 -10.41 -2.12 -19.90
N GLN A 40 -11.23 -1.81 -20.91
CA GLN A 40 -10.79 -0.95 -21.99
C GLN A 40 -10.49 0.46 -21.47
N SER A 41 -11.39 1.04 -20.66
CA SER A 41 -11.17 2.35 -20.04
C SER A 41 -9.89 2.35 -19.20
N LEU A 42 -9.66 1.31 -18.41
CA LEU A 42 -8.47 1.18 -17.55
C LEU A 42 -7.15 1.19 -18.32
N ARG A 43 -7.11 0.58 -19.51
CA ARG A 43 -5.91 0.60 -20.37
C ARG A 43 -5.62 1.98 -20.94
N GLU A 44 -6.65 2.81 -21.07
CA GLU A 44 -6.57 4.18 -21.59
C GLU A 44 -6.31 5.21 -20.47
N THR A 45 -6.63 4.87 -19.21
CA THR A 45 -6.41 5.73 -18.05
C THR A 45 -4.93 5.76 -17.63
N SER A 46 -4.29 6.91 -17.80
CA SER A 46 -2.92 7.13 -17.32
C SER A 46 -2.86 7.34 -15.80
N GLY A 47 -1.93 6.68 -15.12
CA GLY A 47 -1.61 6.96 -13.72
C GLY A 47 -2.55 6.32 -12.69
N VAL A 48 -3.18 5.20 -13.06
CA VAL A 48 -3.86 4.30 -12.14
C VAL A 48 -2.88 3.81 -11.07
N ILE A 49 -3.19 4.02 -9.80
CA ILE A 49 -2.36 3.56 -8.67
C ILE A 49 -3.00 2.39 -7.91
N ALA A 50 -4.31 2.16 -8.05
CA ALA A 50 -4.92 0.94 -7.55
C ALA A 50 -6.17 0.54 -8.35
N ILE A 51 -6.45 -0.76 -8.34
CA ILE A 51 -7.71 -1.35 -8.80
C ILE A 51 -8.22 -2.23 -7.65
N ASP A 52 -9.42 -1.93 -7.17
CA ASP A 52 -10.16 -2.75 -6.22
C ASP A 52 -11.31 -3.43 -6.94
N LEU A 53 -11.39 -4.75 -6.79
CA LEU A 53 -12.46 -5.58 -7.29
C LEU A 53 -13.27 -6.04 -6.08
N GLU A 54 -14.56 -5.70 -6.05
CA GLU A 54 -15.44 -5.99 -4.92
C GLU A 54 -16.68 -6.75 -5.40
N SER A 55 -17.13 -7.73 -4.59
CA SER A 55 -18.41 -8.42 -4.83
C SER A 55 -19.56 -7.87 -3.98
N GLY A 56 -19.31 -6.78 -3.22
CA GLY A 56 -20.27 -6.15 -2.30
C GLY A 56 -19.62 -5.76 -0.96
N LEU A 57 -20.41 -5.14 -0.08
CA LEU A 57 -19.94 -4.41 1.12
C LEU A 57 -19.18 -5.24 2.18
N LEU A 58 -19.19 -6.57 2.09
CA LEU A 58 -18.54 -7.53 3.02
C LEU A 58 -18.18 -8.83 2.29
N GLN A 59 -17.89 -8.74 0.99
CA GLN A 59 -17.70 -9.89 0.13
C GLN A 59 -16.25 -9.96 -0.36
N PRO A 60 -15.83 -11.12 -0.93
CA PRO A 60 -14.49 -11.30 -1.43
C PRO A 60 -14.04 -10.12 -2.30
N SER A 61 -12.80 -9.72 -2.09
CA SER A 61 -12.20 -8.58 -2.77
C SER A 61 -10.79 -8.89 -3.22
N ALA A 62 -10.37 -8.20 -4.28
CA ALA A 62 -9.00 -8.22 -4.74
C ALA A 62 -8.54 -6.78 -4.95
N THR A 63 -7.49 -6.39 -4.25
CA THR A 63 -6.84 -5.09 -4.40
C THR A 63 -5.52 -5.29 -5.11
N TRP A 64 -5.32 -4.49 -6.15
CA TRP A 64 -4.08 -4.40 -6.88
C TRP A 64 -3.57 -2.97 -6.79
N SER A 65 -2.41 -2.76 -6.19
CA SER A 65 -1.83 -1.43 -6.06
C SER A 65 -0.47 -1.36 -6.75
N TRP A 66 -0.25 -0.22 -7.39
CA TRP A 66 1.03 0.20 -7.93
C TRP A 66 1.51 1.35 -7.08
N THR A 67 2.68 1.16 -6.51
CA THR A 67 3.47 2.26 -5.95
C THR A 67 4.56 2.61 -6.95
N ASP A 68 5.24 3.72 -6.73
CA ASP A 68 6.45 4.02 -7.51
C ASP A 68 7.44 2.86 -7.41
N THR A 69 7.48 2.17 -6.27
CA THR A 69 8.51 1.20 -5.93
C THR A 69 8.15 -0.25 -6.22
N GLY A 70 6.90 -0.57 -6.56
CA GLY A 70 6.50 -1.95 -6.82
C GLY A 70 5.01 -2.16 -7.08
N VAL A 71 4.68 -3.43 -7.30
CA VAL A 71 3.31 -3.91 -7.46
C VAL A 71 2.95 -4.80 -6.29
N GLN A 72 1.78 -4.58 -5.70
CA GLN A 72 1.24 -5.40 -4.63
C GLN A 72 -0.15 -5.93 -5.00
N VAL A 73 -0.42 -7.14 -4.50
CA VAL A 73 -1.71 -7.82 -4.64
C VAL A 73 -2.19 -8.28 -3.28
N SER A 74 -3.44 -8.00 -2.95
CA SER A 74 -4.14 -8.56 -1.79
C SER A 74 -5.44 -9.20 -2.25
N ILE A 75 -5.71 -10.44 -1.80
CA ILE A 75 -6.99 -11.13 -2.05
C ILE A 75 -7.61 -11.50 -0.71
N SER A 76 -8.83 -11.03 -0.47
CA SER A 76 -9.50 -11.11 0.81
C SER A 76 -10.67 -12.06 0.76
N ASP A 77 -10.86 -12.81 1.84
CA ASP A 77 -12.05 -13.63 2.15
C ASP A 77 -12.32 -14.79 1.16
N VAL A 78 -11.35 -15.09 0.29
CA VAL A 78 -11.29 -16.30 -0.53
C VAL A 78 -9.85 -16.77 -0.71
N PRO A 79 -9.62 -18.08 -0.84
CA PRO A 79 -8.33 -18.59 -1.29
C PRO A 79 -8.01 -18.12 -2.71
N ALA A 80 -6.79 -17.64 -2.94
CA ALA A 80 -6.33 -17.31 -4.29
C ALA A 80 -6.23 -18.59 -5.14
N PRO A 81 -6.84 -18.67 -6.33
CA PRO A 81 -6.72 -19.84 -7.19
C PRO A 81 -5.27 -20.07 -7.61
N SER A 82 -4.80 -21.32 -7.64
CA SER A 82 -3.41 -21.65 -8.00
C SER A 82 -3.00 -21.07 -9.35
N ALA A 83 -3.87 -21.16 -10.36
CA ALA A 83 -3.62 -20.58 -11.69
C ALA A 83 -3.54 -19.04 -11.69
N LEU A 84 -4.10 -18.36 -10.68
CA LEU A 84 -3.87 -16.94 -10.49
C LEU A 84 -2.48 -16.73 -9.88
N VAL A 85 -2.18 -17.41 -8.78
CA VAL A 85 -0.88 -17.34 -8.08
C VAL A 85 0.29 -17.58 -9.04
N ASP A 86 0.22 -18.64 -9.85
CA ASP A 86 1.23 -18.97 -10.87
C ASP A 86 1.49 -17.80 -11.83
N ARG A 87 0.44 -17.08 -12.21
CA ARG A 87 0.56 -15.92 -13.08
C ARG A 87 1.01 -14.66 -12.34
N LEU A 88 0.69 -14.51 -11.06
CA LEU A 88 1.11 -13.34 -10.28
C LEU A 88 2.62 -13.35 -10.07
N VAL A 89 3.20 -14.51 -9.77
CA VAL A 89 4.64 -14.66 -9.55
C VAL A 89 5.47 -14.43 -10.82
N ASP A 90 4.85 -14.45 -12.00
CA ASP A 90 5.47 -14.09 -13.27
C ASP A 90 5.44 -12.57 -13.56
N VAL A 91 4.76 -11.75 -12.73
CA VAL A 91 4.65 -10.30 -12.94
C VAL A 91 6.01 -9.64 -12.66
N PRO A 92 6.62 -8.95 -13.65
CA PRO A 92 7.85 -8.20 -13.42
C PRO A 92 7.65 -7.12 -12.35
N GLY A 93 8.55 -7.07 -11.38
CA GLY A 93 8.49 -6.09 -10.29
C GLY A 93 7.50 -6.45 -9.16
N LEU A 94 6.96 -7.68 -9.15
CA LEU A 94 6.27 -8.18 -7.97
C LEU A 94 7.25 -8.25 -6.80
N LEU A 95 6.96 -7.50 -5.74
CA LEU A 95 7.67 -7.63 -4.47
C LEU A 95 7.04 -8.77 -3.68
N GLY A 96 5.71 -8.76 -3.54
CA GLY A 96 4.97 -9.88 -3.00
C GLY A 96 3.47 -9.64 -2.99
N GLY A 97 2.74 -10.61 -2.46
CA GLY A 97 1.31 -10.51 -2.23
C GLY A 97 0.85 -11.50 -1.18
N ALA A 98 -0.39 -11.36 -0.75
CA ALA A 98 -0.95 -12.12 0.34
C ALA A 98 -2.45 -12.38 0.13
N SER A 99 -2.94 -13.48 0.69
CA SER A 99 -4.35 -13.85 0.72
C SER A 99 -4.75 -14.45 2.06
N GLY A 100 -5.89 -14.01 2.58
CA GLY A 100 -6.40 -14.43 3.89
C GLY A 100 -7.64 -13.65 4.34
N ASP A 101 -7.93 -13.71 5.64
CA ASP A 101 -9.01 -12.96 6.29
C ASP A 101 -8.59 -11.50 6.51
N ALA A 102 -9.06 -10.61 5.65
CA ALA A 102 -8.72 -9.19 5.72
C ALA A 102 -9.42 -8.48 6.89
N THR A 103 -10.56 -9.01 7.34
CA THR A 103 -11.25 -8.49 8.52
C THR A 103 -10.39 -8.72 9.75
N ASP A 104 -9.86 -9.94 9.91
CA ASP A 104 -8.92 -10.28 10.96
C ASP A 104 -7.64 -9.41 10.90
N ALA A 105 -7.06 -9.25 9.71
CA ALA A 105 -5.86 -8.43 9.51
C ALA A 105 -6.09 -6.96 9.91
N ARG A 106 -7.24 -6.39 9.49
CA ARG A 106 -7.66 -5.03 9.86
C ARG A 106 -7.76 -4.90 11.37
N TRP A 107 -8.41 -5.85 12.03
CA TRP A 107 -8.59 -5.80 13.48
C TRP A 107 -7.30 -5.94 14.26
N GLN A 108 -6.35 -6.71 13.74
CA GLN A 108 -5.03 -6.81 14.34
C GLN A 108 -4.18 -5.55 14.15
N GLY A 109 -4.51 -4.68 13.19
CA GLY A 109 -3.82 -3.41 12.93
C GLY A 109 -4.56 -2.15 13.38
N GLU A 110 -5.78 -2.27 13.91
CA GLU A 110 -6.59 -1.12 14.33
C GLU A 110 -6.00 -0.49 15.61
N THR A 111 -5.67 0.79 15.56
CA THR A 111 -5.10 1.52 16.70
C THR A 111 -6.11 2.46 17.33
N GLU A 112 -7.17 2.85 16.62
CA GLU A 112 -8.13 3.84 17.11
C GLU A 112 -9.17 3.22 18.05
N ILE A 113 -9.24 3.75 19.26
CA ILE A 113 -10.27 3.37 20.25
C ILE A 113 -11.69 3.59 19.71
N SER A 114 -11.89 4.65 18.92
CA SER A 114 -13.17 5.00 18.31
C SER A 114 -13.71 3.87 17.41
N HIS A 115 -12.82 3.22 16.65
CA HIS A 115 -13.18 2.14 15.72
C HIS A 115 -13.53 0.84 16.44
N TYR A 116 -12.80 0.48 17.50
CA TYR A 116 -13.18 -0.66 18.34
C TYR A 116 -14.57 -0.46 18.97
N ARG A 117 -14.90 0.75 19.43
CA ARG A 117 -16.25 1.05 19.96
C ARG A 117 -17.36 0.92 18.92
N MET A 118 -17.06 1.22 17.66
CA MET A 118 -18.06 1.26 16.60
C MET A 118 -18.27 -0.10 15.93
N TRP A 119 -17.20 -0.88 15.77
CA TRP A 119 -17.22 -2.05 14.89
C TRP A 119 -16.84 -3.37 15.59
N TYR A 120 -16.36 -3.34 16.84
CA TYR A 120 -15.95 -4.54 17.56
C TYR A 120 -16.89 -4.84 18.74
N ASP A 121 -17.67 -5.92 18.60
CA ASP A 121 -18.68 -6.30 19.59
C ASP A 121 -18.11 -6.95 20.86
N GLN A 122 -16.81 -7.23 20.90
CA GLN A 122 -16.16 -7.85 22.07
C GLN A 122 -15.52 -6.80 22.99
N PRO A 123 -15.35 -7.09 24.29
CA PRO A 123 -14.62 -6.20 25.20
C PRO A 123 -13.19 -5.97 24.70
N TRP A 124 -12.80 -4.72 24.49
CA TRP A 124 -11.47 -4.32 23.98
C TRP A 124 -10.67 -3.51 25.01
N GLU A 125 -11.29 -3.13 26.13
CA GLU A 125 -10.70 -2.25 27.15
C GLU A 125 -9.49 -2.87 27.87
N HIS A 126 -9.31 -4.18 27.71
CA HIS A 126 -8.20 -4.94 28.25
C HIS A 126 -6.93 -4.90 27.37
N LEU A 127 -7.05 -4.36 26.14
CA LEU A 127 -5.93 -4.24 25.23
C LEU A 127 -4.91 -3.22 25.75
N PRO A 128 -3.60 -3.44 25.52
CA PRO A 128 -2.55 -2.50 25.92
C PRO A 128 -2.73 -1.16 25.20
N ARG A 129 -2.30 -0.09 25.87
CA ARG A 129 -2.42 1.29 25.36
C ARG A 129 -1.06 1.94 25.24
N THR A 130 -0.94 2.82 24.27
CA THR A 130 0.24 3.67 24.07
C THR A 130 -0.19 5.06 23.62
N THR A 131 0.77 5.91 23.32
CA THR A 131 0.57 7.26 22.78
C THR A 131 1.19 7.33 21.39
N ASP A 132 0.45 7.88 20.43
CA ASP A 132 0.96 8.12 19.08
C ASP A 132 1.88 9.36 19.01
N GLU A 133 2.29 9.72 17.79
CA GLU A 133 3.17 10.87 17.56
C GLU A 133 2.52 12.23 17.83
N TRP A 134 1.18 12.29 17.93
CA TRP A 134 0.42 13.51 18.22
C TRP A 134 0.04 13.66 19.69
N GLY A 135 0.33 12.65 20.52
CA GLY A 135 0.01 12.68 21.95
C GLY A 135 -1.34 12.05 22.28
N ASP A 136 -2.02 11.43 21.32
CA ASP A 136 -3.32 10.80 21.51
C ASP A 136 -3.19 9.35 22.02
N GLU A 137 -4.12 8.94 22.87
CA GLU A 137 -4.17 7.57 23.41
C GLU A 137 -4.69 6.61 22.33
N ILE A 138 -3.89 5.59 22.01
CA ILE A 138 -4.21 4.57 21.01
C ILE A 138 -4.01 3.15 21.59
N ILE A 139 -4.58 2.15 20.92
CA ILE A 139 -4.32 0.74 21.21
C ILE A 139 -2.93 0.36 20.69
N ASP A 140 -2.13 -0.26 21.56
CA ASP A 140 -0.83 -0.81 21.19
C ASP A 140 -1.02 -2.16 20.48
N VAL A 141 -0.93 -2.14 19.15
CA VAL A 141 -1.03 -3.33 18.32
C VAL A 141 0.33 -3.99 18.04
N SER A 142 1.44 -3.48 18.57
CA SER A 142 2.78 -3.97 18.23
C SER A 142 2.98 -5.46 18.47
N GLY A 143 2.29 -6.01 19.49
CA GLY A 143 2.28 -7.43 19.83
C GLY A 143 1.32 -8.31 19.03
N ASN A 144 0.53 -7.75 18.10
CA ASN A 144 -0.43 -8.51 17.31
C ASN A 144 0.27 -9.21 16.12
N PRO A 145 0.31 -10.55 16.09
CA PRO A 145 1.14 -11.27 15.13
C PRO A 145 0.69 -11.12 13.67
N GLY A 146 -0.60 -10.95 13.43
CA GLY A 146 -1.17 -10.77 12.10
C GLY A 146 -1.45 -9.33 11.71
N ARG A 147 -0.96 -8.34 12.48
CA ARG A 147 -1.06 -6.92 12.08
C ARG A 147 -0.38 -6.70 10.75
N VAL A 148 -1.00 -5.84 9.93
CA VAL A 148 -0.39 -5.39 8.69
C VAL A 148 0.73 -4.40 9.00
N THR A 149 1.85 -4.53 8.31
CA THR A 149 2.95 -3.57 8.35
C THR A 149 3.17 -3.04 6.93
N ASP A 150 2.81 -1.78 6.70
CA ASP A 150 3.03 -1.12 5.43
C ASP A 150 4.49 -0.61 5.36
N VAL A 151 5.21 -1.03 4.34
CA VAL A 151 6.55 -0.52 4.00
C VAL A 151 6.58 -0.11 2.53
N PRO A 152 7.53 0.73 2.08
CA PRO A 152 7.54 1.19 0.70
C PRO A 152 7.55 0.01 -0.30
N GLY A 153 6.50 -0.07 -1.11
CA GLY A 153 6.34 -1.09 -2.16
C GLY A 153 5.71 -2.42 -1.72
N MET A 154 5.52 -2.66 -0.43
CA MET A 154 5.01 -3.95 0.06
C MET A 154 4.20 -3.78 1.34
N ARG A 155 3.00 -4.38 1.41
CA ARG A 155 2.32 -4.57 2.70
C ARG A 155 2.59 -5.97 3.23
N LEU A 156 3.28 -6.01 4.36
CA LEU A 156 3.68 -7.21 5.04
C LEU A 156 2.52 -7.68 5.90
N TRP A 157 1.85 -8.73 5.44
CA TRP A 157 0.73 -9.35 6.12
C TRP A 157 1.04 -10.82 6.33
N ALA A 158 0.98 -11.30 7.57
CA ALA A 158 1.10 -12.73 7.87
C ALA A 158 -0.22 -13.45 7.55
N ALA A 159 -0.51 -13.61 6.27
CA ALA A 159 -1.73 -14.19 5.74
C ALA A 159 -1.62 -15.72 5.57
N GLN A 160 -2.75 -16.35 5.23
CA GLN A 160 -2.81 -17.80 5.03
C GLN A 160 -1.93 -18.22 3.86
N ASP A 161 -1.90 -17.39 2.83
CA ASP A 161 -1.23 -17.64 1.58
C ASP A 161 -0.40 -16.42 1.19
N LEU A 162 0.86 -16.65 0.83
CA LEU A 162 1.86 -15.60 0.63
C LEU A 162 2.70 -15.90 -0.61
N TRP A 163 2.98 -14.87 -1.41
CA TRP A 163 3.84 -14.97 -2.58
C TRP A 163 4.92 -13.92 -2.51
N PHE A 164 6.15 -14.33 -2.76
CA PHE A 164 7.32 -13.47 -2.73
C PHE A 164 8.02 -13.53 -4.08
N GLY A 165 8.28 -12.36 -4.67
CA GLY A 165 9.18 -12.23 -5.81
C GLY A 165 10.61 -11.94 -5.35
N PRO A 166 11.60 -12.00 -6.26
CA PRO A 166 13.01 -11.75 -5.92
C PRO A 166 13.26 -10.36 -5.35
N GLY A 167 12.43 -9.37 -5.71
CA GLY A 167 12.54 -8.01 -5.16
C GLY A 167 12.20 -7.90 -3.67
N SER A 168 11.51 -8.88 -3.07
CA SER A 168 11.23 -8.86 -1.63
C SER A 168 12.49 -8.92 -0.76
N ALA A 169 13.64 -9.31 -1.30
CA ALA A 169 14.93 -9.26 -0.60
C ALA A 169 15.36 -7.85 -0.15
N LEU A 170 14.74 -6.80 -0.71
CA LEU A 170 14.92 -5.42 -0.26
C LEU A 170 14.20 -5.11 1.06
N VAL A 171 13.18 -5.92 1.40
CA VAL A 171 12.23 -5.64 2.47
C VAL A 171 12.34 -6.65 3.60
N ILE A 172 12.43 -7.93 3.29
CA ILE A 172 12.41 -9.04 4.26
C ILE A 172 13.68 -9.91 4.13
N ALA A 173 13.89 -10.80 5.10
CA ALA A 173 14.91 -11.83 5.03
C ALA A 173 14.55 -12.92 3.99
N HIS A 174 14.62 -12.57 2.70
CA HIS A 174 14.15 -13.42 1.60
C HIS A 174 14.79 -14.82 1.58
N ASP A 175 16.11 -14.91 1.80
CA ASP A 175 16.82 -16.19 1.85
C ASP A 175 16.35 -17.10 2.99
N ALA A 176 15.69 -16.54 4.02
CA ALA A 176 15.13 -17.30 5.13
C ALA A 176 13.78 -17.96 4.80
N ILE A 177 13.12 -17.61 3.70
CA ILE A 177 11.83 -18.21 3.31
C ILE A 177 11.94 -19.73 3.16
N ALA A 178 13.03 -20.21 2.55
CA ALA A 178 13.29 -21.63 2.33
C ALA A 178 13.35 -22.47 3.62
N THR A 179 13.63 -21.83 4.76
CA THR A 179 13.81 -22.48 6.07
C THR A 179 12.72 -22.12 7.07
N LEU A 180 11.61 -21.52 6.60
CA LEU A 180 10.50 -21.16 7.46
C LEU A 180 9.98 -22.41 8.22
N PRO A 181 9.91 -22.37 9.56
CA PRO A 181 9.62 -23.56 10.36
C PRO A 181 8.12 -23.87 10.48
N VAL A 182 7.26 -23.07 9.83
CA VAL A 182 5.81 -23.20 9.82
C VAL A 182 5.27 -23.11 8.40
N GLY A 183 4.10 -23.72 8.18
CA GLY A 183 3.46 -23.76 6.88
C GLY A 183 4.15 -24.68 5.88
N ARG A 184 3.68 -24.63 4.64
CA ARG A 184 4.27 -25.31 3.47
C ARG A 184 4.90 -24.27 2.56
N VAL A 185 6.21 -24.38 2.38
CA VAL A 185 7.01 -23.54 1.47
C VAL A 185 7.18 -24.27 0.13
N THR A 186 6.91 -23.57 -0.96
CA THR A 186 7.10 -24.05 -2.34
C THR A 186 8.07 -23.12 -3.06
N ASP A 187 9.18 -23.68 -3.54
CA ASP A 187 10.12 -22.99 -4.43
C ASP A 187 9.53 -22.96 -5.85
N LEU A 188 9.37 -21.75 -6.40
CA LEU A 188 8.81 -21.52 -7.74
C LEU A 188 9.92 -21.18 -8.77
N GLY A 189 11.18 -21.25 -8.36
CA GLY A 189 12.34 -20.89 -9.16
C GLY A 189 12.57 -19.38 -9.28
N ASP A 190 13.79 -19.00 -9.70
CA ASP A 190 14.18 -17.60 -9.94
C ASP A 190 13.98 -16.65 -8.74
N GLY A 191 14.17 -17.17 -7.52
CA GLY A 191 13.99 -16.40 -6.29
C GLY A 191 12.51 -16.08 -5.98
N ARG A 192 11.59 -16.96 -6.40
CA ARG A 192 10.16 -16.82 -6.16
C ARG A 192 9.67 -17.92 -5.24
N TRP A 193 8.79 -17.54 -4.33
CA TRP A 193 8.30 -18.45 -3.29
C TRP A 193 6.79 -18.33 -3.14
N HIS A 194 6.15 -19.46 -2.88
CA HIS A 194 4.80 -19.52 -2.30
C HIS A 194 4.89 -20.14 -0.91
N VAL A 195 4.21 -19.52 0.06
CA VAL A 195 4.05 -20.05 1.41
C VAL A 195 2.56 -20.16 1.72
N ARG A 196 2.11 -21.39 2.00
CA ARG A 196 0.82 -21.65 2.65
C ARG A 196 1.07 -21.77 4.14
N LEU A 197 0.84 -20.69 4.89
CA LEU A 197 1.26 -20.57 6.28
C LEU A 197 0.48 -21.48 7.24
N TRP A 198 -0.81 -21.70 6.95
CA TRP A 198 -1.67 -22.66 7.65
C TRP A 198 -2.74 -23.24 6.72
N GLU A 199 -3.33 -24.37 7.10
CA GLU A 199 -4.38 -25.05 6.30
C GLU A 199 -5.79 -24.59 6.71
N ASP A 200 -6.80 -24.87 5.87
CA ASP A 200 -8.18 -24.50 6.18
C ASP A 200 -8.68 -25.21 7.44
N GLY A 201 -9.40 -24.47 8.29
CA GLY A 201 -9.90 -24.98 9.56
C GLY A 201 -8.84 -25.09 10.66
N THR A 202 -7.62 -24.59 10.46
CA THR A 202 -6.60 -24.48 11.52
C THR A 202 -7.16 -23.65 12.68
N PRO A 203 -7.05 -24.11 13.94
CA PRO A 203 -7.51 -23.36 15.11
C PRO A 203 -6.85 -21.99 15.23
N LEU A 204 -7.60 -20.97 15.67
CA LEU A 204 -7.12 -19.59 15.74
C LEU A 204 -5.82 -19.43 16.55
N GLU A 205 -5.66 -20.15 17.66
CA GLU A 205 -4.43 -20.08 18.46
C GLU A 205 -3.20 -20.56 17.67
N GLU A 206 -3.36 -21.59 16.83
CA GLU A 206 -2.30 -22.08 15.97
C GLU A 206 -2.02 -21.12 14.81
N VAL A 207 -3.07 -20.48 14.27
CA VAL A 207 -2.92 -19.38 13.28
C VAL A 207 -2.08 -18.25 13.87
N ARG A 208 -2.37 -17.79 15.10
CA ARG A 208 -1.61 -16.73 15.77
C ARG A 208 -0.13 -17.09 15.98
N LYS A 209 0.15 -18.35 16.34
CA LYS A 209 1.52 -18.85 16.46
C LYS A 209 2.23 -18.84 15.11
N ALA A 210 1.58 -19.32 14.05
CA ALA A 210 2.16 -19.33 12.70
C ALA A 210 2.43 -17.90 12.20
N GLN A 211 1.51 -16.96 12.45
CA GLN A 211 1.68 -15.54 12.14
C GLN A 211 2.89 -14.95 12.87
N GLN A 212 3.01 -15.19 14.19
CA GLN A 212 4.15 -14.69 14.98
C GLN A 212 5.47 -15.23 14.43
N VAL A 213 5.53 -16.53 14.15
CA VAL A 213 6.75 -17.18 13.65
C VAL A 213 7.15 -16.62 12.30
N LEU A 214 6.23 -16.44 11.35
CA LEU A 214 6.53 -15.81 10.06
C LEU A 214 7.06 -14.38 10.27
N ARG A 215 6.36 -13.59 11.08
CA ARG A 215 6.69 -12.18 11.35
C ARG A 215 8.12 -12.04 11.88
N GLU A 216 8.48 -12.85 12.87
CA GLU A 216 9.83 -12.88 13.46
C GLU A 216 10.87 -13.41 12.47
N HIS A 217 10.58 -14.53 11.80
CA HIS A 217 11.53 -15.24 10.94
C HIS A 217 11.89 -14.44 9.68
N LEU A 218 10.92 -13.74 9.09
CA LEU A 218 11.14 -12.88 7.92
C LEU A 218 11.49 -11.43 8.29
N GLY A 219 11.40 -11.07 9.57
CA GLY A 219 11.83 -9.78 10.11
C GLY A 219 10.92 -8.61 9.76
N TYR A 220 9.59 -8.76 9.87
CA TYR A 220 8.65 -7.68 9.52
C TYR A 220 8.82 -6.45 10.40
N ASP A 221 9.03 -6.62 11.72
CA ASP A 221 9.30 -5.49 12.62
C ASP A 221 10.64 -4.82 12.30
N ALA A 222 11.63 -5.61 11.90
CA ALA A 222 12.91 -5.08 11.45
C ALA A 222 12.77 -4.30 10.14
N ALA A 223 11.83 -4.67 9.25
CA ALA A 223 11.49 -3.96 8.03
C ALA A 223 10.77 -2.63 8.30
N GLU A 224 9.84 -2.62 9.27
CA GLU A 224 9.17 -1.39 9.73
C GLU A 224 10.16 -0.36 10.27
N ALA A 225 11.12 -0.80 11.10
CA ALA A 225 12.14 0.07 11.67
C ALA A 225 13.11 0.68 10.64
N ARG A 226 13.09 0.22 9.39
CA ARG A 226 14.00 0.63 8.30
C ARG A 226 13.25 1.15 7.07
N VAL A 227 11.99 1.59 7.24
CA VAL A 227 11.13 2.13 6.17
C VAL A 227 11.84 3.16 5.31
N ASP A 228 12.57 4.12 5.91
CA ASP A 228 13.26 5.15 5.13
C ASP A 228 14.40 4.58 4.29
N ALA A 229 15.19 3.66 4.84
CA ALA A 229 16.27 2.99 4.10
C ALA A 229 15.71 2.12 2.95
N ILE A 230 14.55 1.49 3.14
CA ILE A 230 13.85 0.76 2.08
C ILE A 230 13.39 1.74 0.99
N ARG A 231 12.80 2.88 1.38
CA ARG A 231 12.38 3.93 0.44
C ARG A 231 13.56 4.39 -0.40
N ASP A 232 14.65 4.78 0.25
CA ASP A 232 15.87 5.27 -0.41
C ASP A 232 16.44 4.25 -1.38
N ALA A 233 16.48 2.97 -1.00
CA ALA A 233 16.98 1.91 -1.88
C ALA A 233 16.09 1.72 -3.13
N LEU A 234 14.77 1.83 -2.98
CA LEU A 234 13.82 1.67 -4.07
C LEU A 234 13.75 2.89 -5.01
N THR A 235 14.04 4.08 -4.47
CA THR A 235 14.05 5.35 -5.23
C THR A 235 15.43 5.74 -5.72
N ALA A 236 16.50 5.04 -5.31
CA ALA A 236 17.87 5.31 -5.74
C ALA A 236 17.99 5.38 -7.26
N GLY A 237 18.53 6.50 -7.76
CA GLY A 237 18.74 6.74 -9.20
C GLY A 237 17.48 7.15 -9.97
N ARG A 238 16.33 7.30 -9.30
CA ARG A 238 15.13 7.88 -9.90
C ARG A 238 15.17 9.41 -9.78
N PRO A 239 14.59 10.14 -10.75
CA PRO A 239 14.38 11.57 -10.61
C PRO A 239 13.53 11.83 -9.36
N ASP A 240 13.95 12.77 -8.52
CA ASP A 240 13.11 13.24 -7.42
C ASP A 240 11.86 13.90 -8.00
N ASP A 241 10.68 13.39 -7.63
CA ASP A 241 9.39 13.82 -8.16
C ASP A 241 8.37 14.07 -7.05
N PRO A 242 8.61 15.08 -6.19
CA PRO A 242 7.84 15.26 -4.98
C PRO A 242 6.42 15.78 -5.27
N MET A 243 5.48 15.45 -4.39
CA MET A 243 4.15 16.08 -4.33
C MET A 243 4.16 17.37 -3.48
N PHE A 244 5.11 17.46 -2.55
CA PHE A 244 5.34 18.60 -1.68
C PHE A 244 6.84 18.86 -1.54
N LEU A 245 7.26 20.11 -1.58
CA LEU A 245 8.63 20.51 -1.27
C LEU A 245 8.60 21.65 -0.25
N ALA A 246 9.32 21.49 0.86
CA ALA A 246 9.56 22.55 1.82
C ALA A 246 10.97 23.11 1.62
N GLN A 247 11.10 24.43 1.58
CA GLN A 247 12.36 25.15 1.39
C GLN A 247 12.51 26.18 2.50
N GLU A 248 13.66 26.19 3.16
CA GLU A 248 14.03 27.22 4.12
C GLU A 248 14.87 28.30 3.42
N GLY A 249 14.64 29.57 3.73
CA GLY A 249 15.37 30.67 3.09
C GLY A 249 14.83 32.06 3.42
N SER A 250 15.02 32.98 2.49
CA SER A 250 14.37 34.30 2.53
C SER A 250 13.68 34.50 1.20
N PHE A 251 12.36 34.61 1.25
CA PHE A 251 11.52 34.63 0.05
C PHE A 251 10.92 36.03 -0.18
N PRO A 252 10.50 36.35 -1.43
CA PRO A 252 10.13 37.71 -1.82
C PRO A 252 9.00 38.34 -1.00
N HIS A 253 8.12 37.54 -0.39
CA HIS A 253 6.97 38.03 0.39
C HIS A 253 7.25 38.11 1.89
N GLY A 254 8.52 37.96 2.30
CA GLY A 254 8.94 38.00 3.71
C GLY A 254 8.83 36.66 4.43
N GLY A 255 8.61 35.55 3.70
CA GLY A 255 8.63 34.21 4.28
C GLY A 255 10.05 33.72 4.56
N THR A 256 10.19 32.96 5.64
CA THR A 256 11.38 32.17 5.98
C THR A 256 11.27 30.72 5.51
N THR A 257 10.05 30.23 5.33
CA THR A 257 9.76 28.88 4.82
C THR A 257 8.82 28.98 3.62
N ARG A 258 9.13 28.27 2.53
CA ARG A 258 8.28 28.16 1.34
C ARG A 258 7.84 26.72 1.17
N ILE A 259 6.53 26.51 1.02
CA ILE A 259 5.94 25.21 0.72
C ILE A 259 5.44 25.25 -0.72
N LEU A 260 5.92 24.32 -1.52
CA LEU A 260 5.47 24.05 -2.89
C LEU A 260 4.61 22.81 -2.88
N GLN A 261 3.33 22.94 -3.26
CA GLN A 261 2.40 21.82 -3.36
C GLN A 261 1.92 21.66 -4.80
N TYR A 262 2.12 20.48 -5.36
CA TYR A 262 1.82 20.19 -6.76
C TYR A 262 0.41 19.58 -6.88
N PHE A 263 -0.34 20.02 -7.89
CA PHE A 263 -1.72 19.61 -8.13
C PHE A 263 -1.96 19.18 -9.58
N SER A 264 -2.81 18.17 -9.76
CA SER A 264 -3.31 17.71 -11.06
C SER A 264 -4.21 18.76 -11.72
N ALA A 265 -4.58 18.56 -12.98
CA ALA A 265 -5.52 19.43 -13.69
C ALA A 265 -6.88 19.55 -12.96
N SER A 266 -7.26 18.48 -12.25
CA SER A 266 -8.47 18.38 -11.42
C SER A 266 -8.29 18.98 -10.01
N LYS A 267 -7.16 19.64 -9.72
CA LYS A 267 -6.87 20.31 -8.43
C LYS A 267 -6.75 19.39 -7.22
N HIS A 268 -6.35 18.13 -7.40
CA HIS A 268 -5.92 17.28 -6.29
C HIS A 268 -4.40 17.18 -6.21
N PRO A 269 -3.82 16.91 -5.03
CA PRO A 269 -2.37 16.71 -4.88
C PRO A 269 -1.82 15.64 -5.83
N THR A 270 -0.68 15.91 -6.46
CA THR A 270 -0.01 14.97 -7.40
C THR A 270 1.50 15.21 -7.43
N THR A 271 2.28 14.36 -8.11
CA THR A 271 3.73 14.57 -8.23
C THR A 271 4.08 15.72 -9.18
N ARG A 272 5.23 16.36 -8.97
CA ARG A 272 5.71 17.49 -9.79
C ARG A 272 5.66 17.23 -11.30
N SER A 273 6.04 16.03 -11.76
CA SER A 273 6.08 15.67 -13.18
C SER A 273 4.70 15.56 -13.83
N ARG A 274 3.65 15.44 -13.01
CA ARG A 274 2.25 15.31 -13.43
C ARG A 274 1.42 16.55 -13.09
N ALA A 275 2.05 17.57 -12.52
CA ALA A 275 1.38 18.76 -12.03
C ALA A 275 0.92 19.65 -13.20
N ALA A 276 -0.35 20.03 -13.17
CA ALA A 276 -0.88 21.11 -14.00
C ALA A 276 -0.92 22.43 -13.23
N TRP A 277 -0.88 22.36 -11.90
CA TRP A 277 -0.94 23.51 -11.02
C TRP A 277 0.07 23.37 -9.88
N LEU A 278 0.55 24.50 -9.37
CA LEU A 278 1.41 24.59 -8.20
C LEU A 278 0.80 25.59 -7.22
N ASN A 279 0.64 25.22 -5.96
CA ASN A 279 0.45 26.19 -4.88
C ASN A 279 1.82 26.54 -4.27
N VAL A 280 2.16 27.82 -4.28
CA VAL A 280 3.31 28.39 -3.59
C VAL A 280 2.80 29.10 -2.33
N GLN A 281 3.18 28.58 -1.17
CA GLN A 281 2.89 29.17 0.12
C GLN A 281 4.18 29.65 0.77
N GLU A 282 4.17 30.83 1.37
CA GLU A 282 5.29 31.33 2.16
C GLU A 282 4.83 31.63 3.59
N TYR A 283 5.65 31.27 4.56
CA TYR A 283 5.41 31.44 5.99
C TYR A 283 6.57 32.22 6.61
N ASP A 284 6.26 33.18 7.48
CA ASP A 284 7.28 33.92 8.24
C ASP A 284 7.86 33.12 9.42
N GLU A 285 8.77 33.74 10.17
CA GLU A 285 9.44 33.13 11.34
C GLU A 285 8.49 32.77 12.51
N HIS A 286 7.24 33.23 12.44
CA HIS A 286 6.19 32.93 13.40
C HIS A 286 5.18 31.90 12.87
N ASN A 287 5.49 31.23 11.75
CA ASN A 287 4.60 30.32 11.03
C ASN A 287 3.30 30.99 10.57
N THR A 288 3.31 32.31 10.38
CA THR A 288 2.17 33.02 9.79
C THR A 288 2.30 32.99 8.27
N ARG A 289 1.25 32.55 7.59
CA ARG A 289 1.22 32.53 6.12
C ARG A 289 1.19 33.95 5.58
N VAL A 290 2.24 34.34 4.86
CA VAL A 290 2.42 35.68 4.26
C VAL A 290 2.17 35.68 2.75
N HIS A 291 2.15 34.51 2.11
CA HIS A 291 1.84 34.34 0.68
C HIS A 291 1.10 33.03 0.41
N ASP A 292 0.21 33.03 -0.59
CA ASP A 292 -0.53 31.86 -1.09
C ASP A 292 -0.92 32.15 -2.54
N GLU A 293 -0.32 31.42 -3.48
CA GLU A 293 -0.50 31.64 -4.91
C GLU A 293 -0.63 30.33 -5.68
N TYR A 294 -1.59 30.26 -6.58
CA TYR A 294 -1.75 29.15 -7.52
C TYR A 294 -1.20 29.51 -8.90
N VAL A 295 -0.17 28.80 -9.34
CA VAL A 295 0.45 28.94 -10.67
C VAL A 295 -0.09 27.85 -11.59
N ASP A 296 -0.52 28.23 -12.80
CA ASP A 296 -0.89 27.30 -13.88
C ASP A 296 0.37 26.87 -14.64
N LEU A 297 0.83 25.65 -14.37
CA LEU A 297 2.04 25.09 -14.97
C LEU A 297 1.84 24.72 -16.45
N THR A 298 0.59 24.67 -16.94
CA THR A 298 0.30 24.40 -18.35
C THR A 298 0.48 25.64 -19.22
N ALA A 299 0.38 26.83 -18.63
CA ALA A 299 0.51 28.11 -19.31
C ALA A 299 1.91 28.72 -19.16
N GLN A 300 2.59 28.47 -18.04
CA GLN A 300 3.92 29.01 -17.74
C GLN A 300 4.77 27.97 -17.00
N PRO A 301 5.88 27.48 -17.57
CA PRO A 301 6.83 26.67 -16.81
C PRO A 301 7.44 27.52 -15.69
N HIS A 302 7.56 26.95 -14.49
CA HIS A 302 8.02 27.66 -13.31
C HIS A 302 9.50 28.09 -13.44
N PRO A 303 9.88 29.32 -13.06
CA PRO A 303 11.24 29.85 -13.24
C PRO A 303 12.32 29.14 -12.41
N ASP A 304 11.95 28.51 -11.28
CA ASP A 304 12.88 27.74 -10.43
C ASP A 304 12.91 26.22 -10.75
N LEU A 305 12.33 25.79 -11.90
CA LEU A 305 12.29 24.38 -12.33
C LEU A 305 13.20 24.05 -13.53
N ASP A 306 14.16 24.92 -13.84
CA ASP A 306 15.26 24.64 -14.80
C ASP A 306 16.32 23.68 -14.21
#